data_AF-A0A453RT85-F1
#
_entry.id   AF-A0A453RT85-F1
#
_cell.length_a   1.000
_cell.length_b   1.000
_cell.length_c   1.000
_cell.angle_alpha   90.00
_cell.angle_beta   90.00
_cell.angle_gamma   90.00
#
_symmetry.space_group_name_H-M   'P 1'
#
loop_
_entity.id
_entity.type
_entity.pdbx_description
1 polymer ?
#
loop_
_entity_poly.entity_id
_entity_poly.type
_entity_poly.pdbx_seq_one_letter_code
_entity_poly.pdbx_strand_id
1 'polypeptide(L)'
;ALISIDGILLDEDGCMAQISVPKKFEKQFCGLLSQGSAYIISNVAAIDIRSKSYVYRHQNYMLQFKQDTKVDLLHSRGADIPTLSLDFCPFYQLPQKAIDSKPLLDVIGVICDVGPYDYASQTSQHKFRKTKIRNLEEQTQELVLWGQHGESFDEETVLKKSQEGIVIAIFAGVTATLQRFTGMIQGSSSSATQIYLDLDIPKVQKYRTRFSLSHSCAYRIYV
;
A
#
# COMPACT_ATOMS: atom_id res chain seq x y z
N ALA A 1 -20.06 -10.31 4.02
CA ALA A 1 -20.71 -9.00 4.20
C ALA A 1 -20.41 -8.16 2.97
N LEU A 2 -21.40 -7.52 2.33
CA LEU A 2 -21.15 -6.61 1.20
C LEU A 2 -20.59 -5.29 1.75
N ILE A 3 -19.33 -5.01 1.39
CA ILE A 3 -18.53 -3.85 1.78
C ILE A 3 -18.75 -2.75 0.73
N SER A 4 -18.58 -1.48 1.08
CA SER A 4 -18.48 -0.39 0.09
C SER A 4 -17.31 -0.67 -0.86
N ILE A 5 -17.35 -0.12 -2.08
CA ILE A 5 -16.16 -0.09 -2.93
C ILE A 5 -15.45 1.21 -2.64
N ASP A 6 -14.24 1.15 -2.12
CA ASP A 6 -13.39 2.31 -1.90
C ASP A 6 -12.14 2.16 -2.77
N GLY A 7 -11.65 3.25 -3.33
CA GLY A 7 -10.53 3.22 -4.27
C GLY A 7 -9.87 4.58 -4.42
N ILE A 8 -8.76 4.60 -5.15
CA ILE A 8 -8.08 5.82 -5.55
C ILE A 8 -8.09 5.93 -7.07
N LEU A 9 -8.54 7.07 -7.58
CA LEU A 9 -8.37 7.48 -8.97
C LEU A 9 -7.09 8.28 -9.11
N LEU A 10 -6.49 8.20 -10.29
CA LEU A 10 -5.31 8.95 -10.71
C LEU A 10 -5.63 9.55 -12.09
N ASP A 11 -5.45 10.86 -12.24
CA ASP A 11 -5.68 11.58 -13.49
C ASP A 11 -4.37 11.86 -14.26
N GLU A 12 -4.49 12.50 -15.43
CA GLU A 12 -3.38 12.87 -16.30
C GLU A 12 -2.34 13.80 -15.66
N ASP A 13 -2.74 14.60 -14.67
CA ASP A 13 -1.84 15.50 -13.94
C ASP A 13 -1.12 14.79 -12.79
N GLY A 14 -1.39 13.50 -12.60
CA GLY A 14 -0.89 12.71 -11.47
C GLY A 14 -1.56 13.06 -10.14
N CYS A 15 -2.67 13.79 -10.18
CA CYS A 15 -3.49 14.07 -9.02
C CYS A 15 -4.33 12.84 -8.67
N MET A 16 -4.46 12.61 -7.37
CA MET A 16 -5.22 11.48 -6.86
C MET A 16 -6.56 11.97 -6.33
N ALA A 17 -7.58 11.12 -6.39
CA ALA A 17 -8.85 11.37 -5.74
C ALA A 17 -9.37 10.08 -5.12
N GLN A 18 -9.68 10.12 -3.83
CA GLN A 18 -10.34 8.98 -3.20
C GLN A 18 -11.80 8.89 -3.66
N ILE A 19 -12.24 7.69 -4.02
CA ILE A 19 -13.62 7.40 -4.38
C ILE A 19 -14.28 6.46 -3.38
N SER A 20 -15.59 6.58 -3.26
CA SER A 20 -16.41 5.57 -2.57
C SER A 20 -17.72 5.33 -3.31
N VAL A 21 -18.03 4.06 -3.50
CA VAL A 21 -19.35 3.58 -3.90
C VAL A 21 -20.07 3.12 -2.62
N PRO A 22 -21.09 3.87 -2.18
CA PRO A 22 -21.91 3.46 -1.05
C PRO A 22 -22.49 2.07 -1.27
N LYS A 23 -22.59 1.27 -0.21
CA LYS A 23 -23.13 -0.11 -0.25
C LYS A 23 -24.43 -0.27 -1.04
N LYS A 24 -25.33 0.72 -0.99
CA LYS A 24 -26.61 0.72 -1.74
C LYS A 24 -26.44 0.70 -3.26
N PHE A 25 -25.28 1.11 -3.77
CA PHE A 25 -24.96 1.16 -5.19
C PHE A 25 -23.84 0.17 -5.58
N GLU A 26 -23.32 -0.63 -4.65
CA GLU A 26 -22.19 -1.53 -4.92
C GLU A 26 -22.50 -2.51 -6.06
N LYS A 27 -23.64 -3.20 -6.03
CA LYS A 27 -24.07 -4.08 -7.13
C LYS A 27 -24.22 -3.40 -8.50
N GLN A 28 -24.49 -2.09 -8.51
CA GLN A 28 -24.64 -1.32 -9.76
C GLN A 28 -23.28 -1.04 -10.40
N PHE A 29 -22.24 -0.84 -9.60
CA PHE A 29 -20.94 -0.36 -10.09
C PHE A 29 -19.80 -1.38 -9.99
N CYS A 30 -19.95 -2.46 -9.21
CA CYS A 30 -18.86 -3.44 -9.00
C CYS A 30 -18.38 -4.10 -10.30
N GLY A 31 -19.28 -4.35 -11.26
CA GLY A 31 -18.92 -4.91 -12.56
C GLY A 31 -18.37 -3.89 -13.57
N LEU A 32 -18.42 -2.59 -13.25
CA LEU A 32 -17.95 -1.52 -14.14
C LEU A 32 -16.53 -1.07 -13.80
N LEU A 33 -16.12 -1.20 -12.54
CA LEU A 33 -14.84 -0.75 -12.05
C LEU A 33 -13.84 -1.90 -11.98
N SER A 34 -12.64 -1.67 -12.52
CA SER A 34 -11.54 -2.62 -12.53
C SER A 34 -10.24 -1.87 -12.31
N GLN A 35 -9.43 -2.35 -11.38
CA GLN A 35 -8.12 -1.75 -11.10
C GLN A 35 -7.25 -1.78 -12.36
N GLY A 36 -6.58 -0.67 -12.65
CA GLY A 36 -5.69 -0.55 -13.82
C GLY A 36 -6.40 -0.09 -15.11
N SER A 37 -7.73 0.02 -15.12
CA SER A 37 -8.49 0.59 -16.23
C SER A 37 -8.65 2.11 -16.09
N ALA A 38 -8.90 2.79 -17.21
CA ALA A 38 -9.14 4.23 -17.27
C ALA A 38 -10.61 4.52 -17.62
N TYR A 39 -11.17 5.58 -17.03
CA TYR A 39 -12.60 5.86 -17.07
C TYR A 39 -12.89 7.35 -17.22
N ILE A 40 -14.01 7.68 -17.86
CA ILE A 40 -14.69 8.95 -17.65
C ILE A 40 -15.77 8.70 -16.59
N ILE A 41 -15.69 9.44 -15.49
CA ILE A 41 -16.66 9.35 -14.40
C ILE A 41 -17.32 10.72 -14.24
N SER A 42 -18.65 10.77 -14.31
CA SER A 42 -19.41 12.02 -14.17
C SER A 42 -20.58 11.88 -13.20
N ASN A 43 -21.12 13.01 -12.73
CA ASN A 43 -22.20 13.08 -11.74
C ASN A 43 -21.87 12.43 -10.38
N VAL A 44 -20.66 12.69 -9.87
CA VAL A 44 -20.28 12.33 -8.49
C VAL A 44 -20.56 13.48 -7.52
N ALA A 45 -20.55 13.19 -6.22
CA ALA A 45 -20.61 14.20 -5.17
C ALA A 45 -19.24 14.35 -4.49
N ALA A 46 -18.78 15.57 -4.28
CA ALA A 46 -17.65 15.81 -3.37
C ALA A 46 -18.15 15.82 -1.93
N ILE A 47 -17.63 14.95 -1.07
CA ILE A 47 -17.98 14.89 0.35
C ILE A 47 -16.75 15.13 1.21
N ASP A 48 -16.93 15.86 2.31
CA ASP A 48 -15.89 16.14 3.29
C ASP A 48 -15.47 14.85 4.03
N ILE A 49 -14.17 14.63 4.16
CA ILE A 49 -13.60 13.40 4.76
C ILE A 49 -12.96 13.61 6.13
N ARG A 50 -13.20 14.73 6.80
CA ARG A 50 -12.70 15.00 8.17
C ARG A 50 -13.04 13.92 9.19
N SER A 51 -14.16 13.21 9.01
CA SER A 51 -14.59 12.11 9.90
C SER A 51 -14.20 10.71 9.40
N LYS A 52 -13.48 10.61 8.28
CA LYS A 52 -13.07 9.33 7.69
C LYS A 52 -11.66 8.96 8.12
N SER A 53 -11.45 7.66 8.31
CA SER A 53 -10.13 7.04 8.44
C SER A 53 -9.68 6.46 7.09
N TYR A 54 -8.41 6.06 6.99
CA TYR A 54 -7.84 5.49 5.77
C TYR A 54 -7.87 6.46 4.58
N VAL A 55 -7.55 7.73 4.87
CA VAL A 55 -7.39 8.78 3.86
C VAL A 55 -5.98 8.73 3.31
N TYR A 56 -5.86 8.74 1.98
CA TYR A 56 -4.57 8.85 1.28
C TYR A 56 -4.22 10.34 1.06
N ARG A 57 -2.94 10.73 1.27
CA ARG A 57 -2.40 12.10 1.05
C ARG A 57 -3.19 13.27 1.68
N HIS A 58 -3.84 13.08 2.84
CA HIS A 58 -4.55 14.14 3.58
C HIS A 58 -5.50 14.96 2.69
N GLN A 59 -6.33 14.28 1.90
CA GLN A 59 -7.36 14.97 1.12
C GLN A 59 -8.44 15.57 2.03
N ASN A 60 -9.05 16.67 1.59
CA ASN A 60 -10.17 17.30 2.29
C ASN A 60 -11.53 16.75 1.82
N TYR A 61 -11.57 16.21 0.60
CA TYR A 61 -12.77 15.69 -0.04
C TYR A 61 -12.51 14.33 -0.68
N MET A 62 -13.56 13.52 -0.78
CA MET A 62 -13.60 12.33 -1.62
C MET A 62 -14.79 12.41 -2.59
N LEU A 63 -14.68 11.69 -3.70
CA LEU A 63 -15.73 11.59 -4.71
C LEU A 63 -16.65 10.40 -4.38
N GLN A 64 -17.89 10.68 -4.00
CA GLN A 64 -18.88 9.67 -3.70
C GLN A 64 -19.83 9.44 -4.88
N PHE A 65 -20.03 8.16 -5.23
CA PHE A 65 -20.95 7.76 -6.27
C PHE A 65 -22.40 7.91 -5.80
N LYS A 66 -23.26 8.34 -6.72
CA LYS A 66 -24.70 8.52 -6.56
C LYS A 66 -25.44 7.59 -7.53
N GLN A 67 -26.77 7.59 -7.44
CA GLN A 67 -27.62 6.77 -8.29
C GLN A 67 -27.45 7.07 -9.79
N ASP A 68 -27.22 8.35 -10.12
CA ASP A 68 -27.08 8.89 -11.47
C ASP A 68 -25.62 9.09 -11.92
N THR A 69 -24.65 8.57 -11.15
CA THR A 69 -23.24 8.55 -11.54
C THR A 69 -23.06 7.70 -12.81
N LYS A 70 -22.32 8.25 -13.78
CA LYS A 70 -21.99 7.57 -15.03
C LYS A 70 -20.52 7.15 -15.02
N VAL A 71 -20.24 5.95 -15.53
CA VAL A 71 -18.90 5.37 -15.62
C VAL A 71 -18.74 4.81 -17.03
N ASP A 72 -17.92 5.48 -17.82
CA ASP A 72 -17.62 5.08 -19.20
C ASP A 72 -16.18 4.58 -19.26
N LEU A 73 -15.99 3.30 -19.61
CA LEU A 73 -14.66 2.71 -19.79
C LEU A 73 -13.99 3.32 -21.02
N LEU A 74 -12.75 3.78 -20.85
CA LEU A 74 -11.94 4.25 -21.96
C LEU A 74 -11.32 3.06 -22.71
N HIS A 75 -11.31 3.15 -24.04
CA HIS A 75 -10.73 2.12 -24.92
C HIS A 75 -9.20 2.02 -24.75
N SER A 76 -8.57 3.12 -24.32
CA SER A 76 -7.17 3.16 -23.93
C SER A 76 -6.97 4.17 -22.80
N ARG A 77 -5.98 3.92 -21.95
CA ARG A 77 -5.57 4.84 -20.88
C ARG A 77 -5.00 6.17 -21.41
N GLY A 78 -4.51 6.18 -22.65
CA GLY A 78 -3.63 7.25 -23.14
C GLY A 78 -2.22 7.13 -22.53
N ALA A 79 -1.28 7.95 -23.02
CA ALA A 79 0.08 8.00 -22.50
C ALA A 79 0.19 8.86 -21.22
N ASP A 80 -0.80 9.74 -20.99
CA ASP A 80 -0.68 10.82 -20.02
C ASP A 80 -1.14 10.42 -18.61
N ILE A 81 -2.04 9.44 -18.48
CA ILE A 81 -2.48 8.98 -17.15
C ILE A 81 -1.45 8.01 -16.57
N PRO A 82 -0.77 8.34 -15.47
CA PRO A 82 0.21 7.45 -14.87
C PRO A 82 -0.45 6.15 -14.37
N THR A 83 0.28 5.05 -14.37
CA THR A 83 -0.20 3.75 -13.86
C THR A 83 -0.08 3.63 -12.35
N LEU A 84 0.80 4.45 -11.75
CA LEU A 84 1.12 4.42 -10.34
C LEU A 84 1.56 5.80 -9.87
N SER A 85 1.10 6.20 -8.68
CA SER A 85 1.58 7.38 -7.97
C SER A 85 1.83 6.99 -6.52
N LEU A 86 3.06 7.19 -6.05
CA LEU A 86 3.51 6.80 -4.71
C LEU A 86 3.96 8.05 -3.93
N ASP A 87 3.58 8.12 -2.67
CA ASP A 87 4.04 9.16 -1.74
C ASP A 87 4.68 8.51 -0.52
N PHE A 88 6.01 8.40 -0.58
CA PHE A 88 6.78 7.65 0.39
C PHE A 88 6.88 8.39 1.72
N CYS A 89 6.28 7.82 2.76
CA CYS A 89 6.41 8.23 4.14
C CYS A 89 7.76 7.76 4.72
N PRO A 90 8.63 8.67 5.21
CA PRO A 90 9.84 8.29 5.93
C PRO A 90 9.51 7.57 7.24
N PHE A 91 10.36 6.61 7.65
CA PHE A 91 10.09 5.78 8.84
C PHE A 91 9.95 6.59 10.13
N TYR A 92 10.74 7.67 10.30
CA TYR A 92 10.66 8.54 11.46
C TYR A 92 9.31 9.28 11.61
N GLN A 93 8.49 9.36 10.56
CA GLN A 93 7.15 9.97 10.61
C GLN A 93 6.06 8.98 11.00
N LEU A 94 6.31 7.67 10.92
CA LEU A 94 5.32 6.64 11.24
C LEU A 94 4.77 6.73 12.68
N PRO A 95 5.56 7.05 13.73
CA PRO A 95 5.03 7.21 15.08
C PRO A 95 3.93 8.27 15.18
N GLN A 96 4.12 9.43 14.54
CA GLN A 96 3.11 10.48 14.51
C GLN A 96 1.86 9.99 13.75
N LYS A 97 2.06 9.32 12.60
CA LYS A 97 0.97 8.81 11.77
C LYS A 97 0.15 7.69 12.43
N ALA A 98 0.71 7.00 13.43
CA ALA A 98 0.00 6.00 14.23
C ALA A 98 -1.01 6.62 15.22
N ILE A 99 -0.82 7.90 15.56
CA ILE A 99 -1.71 8.67 16.44
C ILE A 99 -2.77 9.42 15.60
N ASP A 100 -2.40 9.84 14.40
CA ASP A 100 -3.28 10.48 13.42
C ASP A 100 -4.43 9.52 12.97
N SER A 101 -5.36 10.00 12.13
CA SER A 101 -6.58 9.32 11.66
C SER A 101 -6.38 8.05 10.80
N LYS A 102 -5.32 7.28 11.04
CA LYS A 102 -4.87 6.11 10.28
C LYS A 102 -4.79 6.42 8.79
N PRO A 103 -3.94 7.37 8.38
CA PRO A 103 -3.71 7.63 6.97
C PRO A 103 -3.14 6.38 6.28
N LEU A 104 -3.41 6.28 4.99
CA LEU A 104 -2.75 5.31 4.12
C LEU A 104 -1.39 5.87 3.71
N LEU A 105 -0.35 5.06 3.88
CA LEU A 105 1.06 5.44 3.76
C LEU A 105 1.75 4.50 2.78
N ASP A 106 2.65 5.04 1.96
CA ASP A 106 3.55 4.21 1.17
C ASP A 106 4.91 4.19 1.82
N VAL A 107 5.52 3.01 1.94
CA VAL A 107 6.86 2.85 2.51
C VAL A 107 7.72 2.01 1.59
N ILE A 108 9.02 2.30 1.56
CA ILE A 108 10.00 1.64 0.70
C ILE A 108 11.25 1.26 1.49
N GLY A 109 11.80 0.08 1.20
CA GLY A 109 13.06 -0.34 1.79
C GLY A 109 13.58 -1.65 1.21
N VAL A 110 14.82 -1.99 1.58
CA VAL A 110 15.41 -3.30 1.29
C VAL A 110 14.82 -4.32 2.25
N ILE A 111 14.30 -5.45 1.75
CA ILE A 111 13.84 -6.54 2.60
C ILE A 111 15.04 -7.12 3.36
N CYS A 112 14.91 -7.20 4.68
CA CYS A 112 15.91 -7.76 5.59
C CYS A 112 15.49 -9.09 6.22
N ASP A 113 14.19 -9.31 6.37
CA ASP A 113 13.62 -10.44 7.10
C ASP A 113 12.21 -10.70 6.61
N VAL A 114 11.86 -11.98 6.43
CA VAL A 114 10.51 -12.43 6.10
C VAL A 114 10.16 -13.56 7.06
N GLY A 115 9.39 -13.26 8.10
CA GLY A 115 8.95 -14.28 9.06
C GLY A 115 7.87 -15.20 8.49
N PRO A 116 7.49 -16.27 9.21
CA PRO A 116 6.49 -17.25 8.77
C PRO A 116 5.07 -16.65 8.69
N TYR A 117 4.20 -17.32 7.92
CA TYR A 117 2.76 -17.03 7.91
C TYR A 117 2.02 -17.81 9.01
N ASP A 118 1.82 -17.16 10.16
CA ASP A 118 1.35 -17.80 11.40
C ASP A 118 0.24 -17.01 12.10
N TYR A 119 -0.40 -17.63 13.10
CA TYR A 119 -1.48 -17.04 13.88
C TYR A 119 -0.96 -15.99 14.87
N ALA A 120 -1.73 -14.91 15.07
CA ALA A 120 -1.43 -13.85 16.06
C ALA A 120 -1.28 -14.36 17.50
N SER A 121 -1.94 -15.48 17.82
CA SER A 121 -1.84 -16.21 19.08
C SER A 121 -2.41 -17.62 18.88
N GLN A 122 -2.18 -18.52 19.84
CA GLN A 122 -2.76 -19.87 19.82
C GLN A 122 -4.30 -19.90 19.72
N THR A 123 -4.97 -18.80 20.11
CA THR A 123 -6.43 -18.68 20.10
C THR A 123 -6.96 -17.79 18.96
N SER A 124 -6.08 -17.11 18.23
CA SER A 124 -6.46 -16.21 17.14
C SER A 124 -6.87 -17.00 15.91
N GLN A 125 -7.93 -16.56 15.23
CA GLN A 125 -8.25 -17.02 13.87
C GLN A 125 -7.56 -16.17 12.79
N HIS A 126 -6.92 -15.07 13.19
CA HIS A 126 -6.21 -14.17 12.28
C HIS A 126 -4.75 -14.58 12.16
N LYS A 127 -4.36 -14.90 10.92
CA LYS A 127 -2.98 -15.14 10.52
C LYS A 127 -2.35 -13.87 9.95
N PHE A 128 -1.04 -13.77 10.12
CA PHE A 128 -0.23 -12.70 9.59
C PHE A 128 1.16 -13.20 9.21
N ARG A 129 1.87 -12.39 8.44
CA ARG A 129 3.29 -12.52 8.16
C ARG A 129 3.99 -11.23 8.57
N LYS A 130 5.15 -11.34 9.20
CA LYS A 130 6.01 -10.18 9.48
C LYS A 130 7.09 -10.04 8.43
N THR A 131 7.34 -8.82 7.99
CA THR A 131 8.44 -8.49 7.09
C THR A 131 9.18 -7.29 7.66
N LYS A 132 10.51 -7.29 7.59
CA LYS A 132 11.33 -6.14 7.98
C LYS A 132 11.99 -5.54 6.76
N ILE A 133 11.87 -4.23 6.61
CA ILE A 133 12.59 -3.47 5.58
C ILE A 133 13.56 -2.47 6.19
N ARG A 134 14.58 -2.10 5.43
CA ARG A 134 15.56 -1.07 5.81
C ARG A 134 15.59 0.07 4.80
N ASN A 135 15.61 1.31 5.28
CA ASN A 135 15.69 2.51 4.42
C ASN A 135 17.15 2.92 4.12
N LEU A 136 17.32 4.04 3.39
CA LEU A 136 18.63 4.59 3.02
C LEU A 136 19.42 5.14 4.22
N GLU A 137 18.75 5.45 5.33
CA GLU A 137 19.35 5.88 6.59
C GLU A 137 19.69 4.70 7.52
N GLU A 138 19.66 3.46 7.01
CA GLU A 138 19.87 2.22 7.77
C GLU A 138 18.84 1.95 8.89
N GLN A 139 17.74 2.71 8.94
CA GLN A 139 16.65 2.46 9.87
C GLN A 139 15.83 1.27 9.41
N THR A 140 15.39 0.43 10.35
CA THR A 140 14.51 -0.71 10.05
C THR A 140 13.08 -0.42 10.44
N GLN A 141 12.15 -0.90 9.62
CA GLN A 141 10.71 -0.86 9.88
C GLN A 141 10.12 -2.26 9.75
N GLU A 142 9.36 -2.68 10.77
CA GLU A 142 8.56 -3.91 10.72
C GLU A 142 7.19 -3.63 10.09
N LEU A 143 6.76 -4.54 9.22
CA LEU A 143 5.50 -4.56 8.51
C LEU A 143 4.75 -5.85 8.83
N VAL A 144 3.47 -5.74 9.17
CA VAL A 144 2.60 -6.88 9.42
C VAL A 144 1.60 -7.02 8.27
N LEU A 145 1.68 -8.13 7.56
CA LEU A 145 0.80 -8.48 6.44
C LEU A 145 -0.27 -9.45 6.94
N TRP A 146 -1.51 -8.96 7.05
CA TRP A 146 -2.64 -9.73 7.56
C TRP A 146 -3.35 -10.52 6.47
N GLY A 147 -3.87 -11.71 6.83
CA GLY A 147 -4.75 -12.51 5.97
C GLY A 147 -4.13 -12.79 4.61
N GLN A 148 -4.88 -12.50 3.55
CA GLN A 148 -4.48 -12.77 2.17
C GLN A 148 -3.14 -12.12 1.81
N HIS A 149 -2.84 -10.91 2.28
CA HIS A 149 -1.54 -10.26 2.02
C HIS A 149 -0.36 -11.02 2.61
N GLY A 150 -0.54 -11.67 3.76
CA GLY A 150 0.51 -12.47 4.38
C GLY A 150 0.64 -13.86 3.76
N GLU A 151 -0.49 -14.44 3.35
CA GLU A 151 -0.56 -15.74 2.68
C GLU A 151 0.04 -15.71 1.27
N SER A 152 -0.33 -14.69 0.48
CA SER A 152 0.11 -14.55 -0.91
C SER A 152 1.44 -13.81 -1.07
N PHE A 153 2.12 -13.47 0.03
CA PHE A 153 3.44 -12.86 -0.05
C PHE A 153 4.44 -13.90 -0.55
N ASP A 154 5.02 -13.65 -1.71
CA ASP A 154 5.93 -14.57 -2.41
C ASP A 154 7.33 -14.59 -1.78
N GLU A 155 7.42 -15.27 -0.64
CA GLU A 155 8.65 -15.51 0.11
C GLU A 155 9.73 -16.21 -0.74
N GLU A 156 9.35 -17.16 -1.59
CA GLU A 156 10.27 -17.91 -2.43
C GLU A 156 10.96 -17.00 -3.47
N THR A 157 10.18 -16.15 -4.15
CA THR A 157 10.75 -15.16 -5.08
C THR A 157 11.66 -14.17 -4.36
N VAL A 158 11.27 -13.71 -3.16
CA VAL A 158 12.12 -12.82 -2.35
C VAL A 158 13.43 -13.51 -1.97
N LEU A 159 13.38 -14.76 -1.50
CA LEU A 159 14.56 -15.55 -1.14
C LEU A 159 15.47 -15.76 -2.36
N LYS A 160 14.93 -16.19 -3.49
CA LYS A 160 15.69 -16.39 -4.73
C LYS A 160 16.40 -15.12 -5.18
N LYS A 161 15.67 -14.00 -5.26
CA LYS A 161 16.25 -12.70 -5.64
C LYS A 161 17.30 -12.22 -4.64
N SER A 162 17.15 -12.56 -3.36
CA SER A 162 18.11 -12.19 -2.33
C SER A 162 19.47 -12.90 -2.45
N GLN A 163 19.51 -14.04 -3.12
CA GLN A 163 20.76 -14.75 -3.42
C GLN A 163 21.58 -14.03 -4.50
N GLU A 164 20.90 -13.29 -5.38
CA GLU A 164 21.51 -12.55 -6.49
C GLU A 164 21.82 -11.08 -6.13
N GLY A 165 21.21 -10.56 -5.07
CA GLY A 165 21.44 -9.19 -4.61
C GLY A 165 20.42 -8.72 -3.57
N ILE A 166 20.22 -7.41 -3.47
CA ILE A 166 19.19 -6.86 -2.58
C ILE A 166 17.82 -6.90 -3.26
N VAL A 167 16.78 -7.13 -2.46
CA VAL A 167 15.37 -7.02 -2.87
C VAL A 167 14.79 -5.75 -2.30
N ILE A 168 14.35 -4.83 -3.16
CA ILE A 168 13.67 -3.61 -2.73
C ILE A 168 12.16 -3.83 -2.78
N ALA A 169 11.47 -3.56 -1.67
CA ALA A 169 10.02 -3.66 -1.58
C ALA A 169 9.39 -2.30 -1.34
N ILE A 170 8.25 -2.08 -1.98
CA ILE A 170 7.33 -0.97 -1.74
C ILE A 170 6.05 -1.56 -1.19
N PHE A 171 5.63 -1.09 -0.02
CA PHE A 171 4.33 -1.37 0.57
C PHE A 171 3.50 -0.11 0.47
N ALA A 172 2.64 -0.04 -0.54
CA ALA A 172 1.73 1.09 -0.75
C ALA A 172 0.45 0.89 0.05
N GLY A 173 -0.11 1.96 0.59
CA GLY A 173 -1.39 1.92 1.32
C GLY A 173 -1.37 1.10 2.63
N VAL A 174 -0.27 1.13 3.39
CA VAL A 174 -0.22 0.58 4.76
C VAL A 174 -0.68 1.61 5.78
N THR A 175 -0.97 1.17 7.00
CA THR A 175 -1.25 2.06 8.13
C THR A 175 -0.16 1.93 9.19
N ALA A 176 0.14 3.00 9.92
CA ALA A 176 1.01 2.91 11.09
C ALA A 176 0.19 2.50 12.32
N THR A 177 0.67 1.52 13.08
CA THR A 177 -0.01 0.99 14.26
C THR A 177 0.97 0.84 15.41
N LEU A 178 0.55 1.23 16.62
CA LEU A 178 1.28 0.94 17.85
C LEU A 178 1.04 -0.50 18.30
N GLN A 179 2.10 -1.32 18.33
CA GLN A 179 2.03 -2.66 18.88
C GLN A 179 2.00 -2.57 20.42
N ARG A 180 0.87 -2.91 21.02
CA ARG A 180 0.62 -2.72 22.46
C ARG A 180 1.62 -3.43 23.39
N PHE A 181 2.13 -4.59 22.99
CA PHE A 181 3.00 -5.40 23.85
C PHE A 181 4.47 -4.96 23.83
N THR A 182 4.97 -4.50 22.69
CA THR A 182 6.38 -4.10 22.52
C THR A 182 6.56 -2.59 22.61
N GLY A 183 5.48 -1.82 22.47
CA GLY A 183 5.53 -0.36 22.34
C GLY A 183 6.09 0.12 21.00
N MET A 184 6.39 -0.80 20.06
CA MET A 184 6.96 -0.44 18.76
C MET A 184 5.89 0.01 17.78
N ILE A 185 6.29 0.93 16.89
CA ILE A 185 5.48 1.32 15.73
C ILE A 185 5.77 0.35 14.60
N GLN A 186 4.70 -0.24 14.06
CA GLN A 186 4.76 -1.13 12.90
C GLN A 186 3.87 -0.59 11.79
N GLY A 187 4.25 -0.84 10.53
CA GLY A 187 3.29 -0.74 9.45
C GLY A 187 2.38 -1.98 9.47
N SER A 188 1.11 -1.80 9.12
CA SER A 188 0.13 -2.86 9.04
C SER A 188 -0.56 -2.77 7.69
N SER A 189 -0.68 -3.91 7.00
CA SER A 189 -1.46 -3.97 5.77
C SER A 189 -2.92 -3.58 6.02
N SER A 190 -3.55 -3.05 4.99
CA SER A 190 -4.96 -2.69 4.91
C SER A 190 -5.57 -3.30 3.65
N SER A 191 -6.87 -3.13 3.45
CA SER A 191 -7.52 -3.53 2.19
C SER A 191 -6.99 -2.76 0.97
N ALA A 192 -6.36 -1.61 1.17
CA ALA A 192 -5.74 -0.82 0.11
C ALA A 192 -4.29 -1.24 -0.19
N THR A 193 -3.72 -2.18 0.58
CA THR A 193 -2.29 -2.48 0.47
C THR A 193 -1.96 -3.16 -0.85
N GLN A 194 -0.95 -2.62 -1.54
CA GLN A 194 -0.31 -3.21 -2.71
C GLN A 194 1.19 -3.35 -2.44
N ILE A 195 1.77 -4.47 -2.85
CA ILE A 195 3.18 -4.79 -2.61
C ILE A 195 3.89 -4.92 -3.94
N TYR A 196 4.95 -4.15 -4.13
CA TYR A 196 5.77 -4.18 -5.35
C TYR A 196 7.21 -4.55 -4.99
N LEU A 197 7.77 -5.54 -5.70
CA LEU A 197 9.17 -5.95 -5.56
C LEU A 197 9.95 -5.46 -6.77
N ASP A 198 11.06 -4.77 -6.51
CA ASP A 198 12.02 -4.27 -7.52
C ASP A 198 11.37 -3.46 -8.65
N LEU A 199 10.38 -2.63 -8.29
CA LEU A 199 9.68 -1.77 -9.26
C LEU A 199 10.67 -0.85 -10.00
N ASP A 200 10.53 -0.74 -11.32
CA ASP A 200 11.41 0.11 -12.13
C ASP A 200 11.04 1.60 -12.01
N ILE A 201 11.46 2.21 -10.91
CA ILE A 201 11.28 3.65 -10.64
C ILE A 201 12.58 4.27 -10.12
N PRO A 202 12.80 5.60 -10.31
CA PRO A 202 14.02 6.27 -9.88
C PRO A 202 14.37 6.06 -8.40
N LYS A 203 13.36 5.98 -7.52
CA LYS A 203 13.57 5.75 -6.09
C LYS A 203 14.20 4.39 -5.81
N VAL A 204 13.77 3.32 -6.49
CA VAL A 204 14.33 1.97 -6.34
C VAL A 204 15.77 1.92 -6.86
N GLN A 205 16.06 2.61 -7.97
CA GLN A 205 17.42 2.70 -8.49
C GLN A 205 18.37 3.41 -7.49
N LYS A 206 17.89 4.46 -6.80
CA LYS A 206 18.65 5.10 -5.72
C LYS A 206 19.02 4.13 -4.59
N TYR A 207 18.11 3.24 -4.21
CA TYR A 207 18.42 2.16 -3.25
C TYR A 207 19.50 1.22 -3.81
N ARG A 208 19.36 0.75 -5.05
CA ARG A 208 20.38 -0.11 -5.67
C ARG A 208 21.77 0.52 -5.65
N THR A 209 21.90 1.77 -6.08
CA THR A 209 23.19 2.49 -6.07
C THR A 209 23.75 2.66 -4.66
N ARG A 210 22.91 3.03 -3.68
CA ARG A 210 23.37 3.25 -2.30
C ARG A 210 23.92 1.96 -1.67
N PHE A 211 23.23 0.85 -1.87
CA PHE A 211 23.56 -0.43 -1.25
C PHE A 211 24.61 -1.23 -2.06
N SER A 212 24.83 -0.94 -3.35
CA SER A 212 25.95 -1.50 -4.12
C SER A 212 27.30 -0.85 -3.75
N LEU A 213 27.31 0.43 -3.38
CA LEU A 213 28.51 1.13 -2.90
C LEU A 213 28.94 0.66 -1.50
N SER A 214 27.98 0.22 -0.68
CA SER A 214 28.19 -0.46 0.61
C SER A 214 28.75 -1.87 0.39
N HIS A 215 30.01 -1.98 -0.05
CA HIS A 215 30.69 -3.27 -0.16
C HIS A 215 30.66 -4.00 1.19
N SER A 216 30.33 -5.30 1.20
CA SER A 216 30.54 -6.27 2.29
C SER A 216 29.52 -6.38 3.44
N CYS A 217 28.22 -6.50 3.15
CA CYS A 217 27.35 -7.25 4.06
C CYS A 217 26.56 -8.27 3.25
N ALA A 218 26.76 -9.56 3.53
CA ALA A 218 25.89 -10.60 3.01
C ALA A 218 24.46 -10.29 3.49
N TYR A 219 23.62 -9.76 2.62
CA TYR A 219 22.21 -9.47 2.88
C TYR A 219 21.44 -10.80 2.89
N ARG A 220 21.80 -11.70 3.80
CA ARG A 220 21.03 -12.92 4.00
C ARG A 220 19.70 -12.51 4.60
N ILE A 221 18.65 -12.61 3.80
CA ILE A 221 17.29 -12.57 4.31
C ILE A 221 17.15 -13.83 5.18
N TYR A 222 16.80 -13.62 6.45
CA TYR A 222 16.38 -14.71 7.30
C TYR A 222 14.91 -14.99 6.96
N VAL A 223 14.67 -16.24 6.60
CA VAL A 223 13.37 -16.81 6.27
C VAL A 223 13.15 -17.97 7.22
#